data_AF-A0A920LZX9-F1
#
_entry.id   AF-A0A920LZX9-F1
#
_cell.length_a   1.000
_cell.length_b   1.000
_cell.length_c   1.000
_cell.angle_alpha   90.00
_cell.angle_beta   90.00
_cell.angle_gamma   90.00
#
_symmetry.space_group_name_H-M   'P 1'
#
loop_
_entity.id
_entity.type
_entity.pdbx_description
1 polymer ?
#
loop_
_entity_poly.entity_id
_entity_poly.type
_entity_poly.pdbx_seq_one_letter_code
_entity_poly.pdbx_strand_id
1 'polypeptide(L)'
;MESVNLINAETIAKQKNIEIISSYQTETSIHTSEIHISISTADEEFNYAGIIFANNSRIISIMNMRIEGEISPNMLYILNNDKPGFIGSLGTLLGSKNINIANFNLGRTGKGEAVSLLELDQYLNDSVINDLQELNNIKKVKALKF
;
A
#
# COMPACT_ATOMS: atom_id res chain seq x y z
N MET A 1 -13.79 -12.11 19.30
CA MET A 1 -14.49 -11.36 18.22
C MET A 1 -14.68 -12.32 17.07
N GLU A 2 -15.88 -12.41 16.49
CA GLU A 2 -16.04 -13.15 15.24
C GLU A 2 -15.16 -12.51 14.16
N SER A 3 -14.48 -13.34 13.37
CA SER A 3 -13.73 -12.87 12.21
C SER A 3 -14.69 -12.28 11.18
N VAL A 4 -14.28 -11.18 10.54
CA VAL A 4 -15.03 -10.56 9.45
C VAL A 4 -15.10 -11.51 8.25
N ASN A 5 -16.27 -11.62 7.63
CA ASN A 5 -16.54 -12.42 6.44
C ASN A 5 -17.62 -11.74 5.56
N LEU A 6 -17.93 -12.34 4.41
CA LEU A 6 -18.89 -11.79 3.44
C LEU A 6 -20.32 -11.62 3.97
N ILE A 7 -20.69 -12.33 5.05
CA ILE A 7 -22.03 -12.31 5.64
C ILE A 7 -22.12 -11.22 6.72
N ASN A 8 -21.07 -11.08 7.55
CA ASN A 8 -21.11 -10.18 8.71
C ASN A 8 -20.39 -8.83 8.49
N ALA A 9 -19.66 -8.63 7.38
CA ALA A 9 -18.84 -7.44 7.15
C ALA A 9 -19.61 -6.11 7.30
N GLU A 10 -20.73 -5.96 6.59
CA GLU A 10 -21.54 -4.72 6.67
C GLU A 10 -22.12 -4.49 8.06
N THR A 11 -22.52 -5.57 8.74
CA THR A 11 -23.08 -5.48 10.10
C THR A 11 -22.02 -5.04 11.09
N ILE A 12 -20.81 -5.62 11.01
CA ILE A 12 -19.66 -5.24 11.86
C ILE A 12 -19.24 -3.78 11.57
N ALA A 13 -19.23 -3.36 10.31
CA ALA A 13 -18.92 -1.99 9.93
C ALA A 13 -19.91 -0.99 10.56
N LYS A 14 -21.22 -1.26 10.45
CA LYS A 14 -22.27 -0.46 11.09
C LYS A 14 -22.12 -0.39 12.61
N GLN A 15 -21.84 -1.53 13.28
CA GLN A 15 -21.59 -1.57 14.72
C GLN A 15 -20.36 -0.75 15.15
N LYS A 16 -19.40 -0.57 14.25
CA LYS A 16 -18.20 0.26 14.45
C LYS A 16 -18.39 1.70 13.98
N ASN A 17 -19.61 2.10 13.62
CA ASN A 17 -19.92 3.43 13.06
C ASN A 17 -19.12 3.76 11.79
N ILE A 18 -18.83 2.74 10.97
CA ILE A 18 -18.19 2.91 9.66
C ILE A 18 -19.30 2.96 8.62
N GLU A 19 -19.44 4.11 7.96
CA GLU A 19 -20.33 4.27 6.81
C GLU A 19 -19.68 3.67 5.56
N ILE A 20 -20.44 2.87 4.80
CA ILE A 20 -20.00 2.29 3.54
C ILE A 20 -20.89 2.84 2.43
N ILE A 21 -20.27 3.49 1.46
CA ILE A 21 -20.92 3.97 0.24
C ILE A 21 -20.33 3.19 -0.93
N SER A 22 -21.19 2.62 -1.78
CA SER A 22 -20.78 1.91 -2.99
C SER A 22 -21.42 2.55 -4.20
N SER A 23 -20.62 2.78 -5.24
CA SER A 23 -21.04 3.36 -6.50
C SER A 23 -20.44 2.56 -7.65
N TYR A 24 -21.20 2.42 -8.74
CA TYR A 24 -20.81 1.65 -9.91
C TYR A 24 -21.03 2.49 -11.16
N GLN A 25 -20.07 2.45 -12.08
CA GLN A 25 -20.12 3.13 -13.36
C GLN A 25 -19.80 2.14 -14.47
N THR A 26 -20.50 2.24 -15.60
CA THR A 26 -20.34 1.33 -16.76
C THR A 26 -19.29 1.80 -17.74
N GLU A 27 -18.83 3.05 -17.62
CA GLU A 27 -17.77 3.63 -18.44
C GLU A 27 -16.58 3.96 -17.55
N THR A 28 -15.39 3.56 -18.00
CA THR A 28 -14.11 3.85 -17.35
C THR A 28 -13.25 4.69 -18.30
N SER A 29 -12.40 5.55 -17.74
CA SER A 29 -11.62 6.50 -18.54
C SER A 29 -10.31 5.93 -19.06
N ILE A 30 -9.72 4.92 -18.39
CA ILE A 30 -8.35 4.45 -18.67
C ILE A 30 -8.29 2.92 -18.80
N HIS A 31 -8.81 2.15 -17.83
CA HIS A 31 -8.73 0.68 -17.83
C HIS A 31 -10.09 -0.01 -17.94
N THR A 32 -10.14 -1.23 -18.47
CA THR A 32 -11.38 -2.01 -18.67
C THR A 32 -12.16 -2.25 -17.36
N SER A 33 -11.48 -2.34 -16.22
CA SER A 33 -12.12 -2.48 -14.91
C SER A 33 -11.22 -1.89 -13.84
N GLU A 34 -11.80 -1.01 -13.03
CA GLU A 34 -11.12 -0.31 -11.94
C GLU A 34 -11.94 -0.42 -10.66
N ILE A 35 -11.26 -0.54 -9.53
CA ILE A 35 -11.84 -0.41 -8.20
C ILE A 35 -11.14 0.74 -7.51
N HIS A 36 -11.92 1.68 -7.00
CA HIS A 36 -11.45 2.81 -6.20
C HIS A 36 -11.97 2.65 -4.78
N ILE A 37 -11.09 2.84 -3.80
CA ILE A 37 -11.41 2.79 -2.37
C ILE A 37 -10.98 4.11 -1.75
N SER A 38 -11.95 4.84 -1.23
CA SER A 38 -11.73 6.06 -0.44
C SER A 38 -12.09 5.78 1.01
N ILE A 39 -11.17 6.06 1.92
CA ILE A 39 -11.36 5.91 3.37
C ILE A 39 -11.15 7.28 3.99
N SER A 40 -12.19 7.82 4.60
CA SER A 40 -12.11 9.08 5.35
C SER A 40 -12.17 8.78 6.84
N THR A 41 -11.27 9.40 7.59
CA THR A 41 -11.23 9.39 9.06
C THR A 41 -11.30 10.83 9.57
N ALA A 42 -11.29 11.03 10.89
CA ALA A 42 -11.30 12.38 11.46
C ALA A 42 -10.08 13.23 11.04
N ASP A 43 -8.93 12.57 10.82
CA ASP A 43 -7.65 13.25 10.63
C ASP A 43 -7.06 13.05 9.23
N GLU A 44 -7.43 11.96 8.54
CA GLU A 44 -6.78 11.53 7.30
C GLU A 44 -7.78 10.99 6.27
N GLU A 45 -7.48 11.22 4.99
CA GLU A 45 -8.19 10.63 3.86
C GLU A 45 -7.22 9.75 3.06
N PHE A 46 -7.61 8.50 2.82
CA PHE A 46 -6.86 7.55 2.02
C PHE A 46 -7.60 7.23 0.73
N ASN A 47 -6.86 7.21 -0.37
CA ASN A 47 -7.40 6.87 -1.68
C ASN A 47 -6.53 5.79 -2.31
N TYR A 48 -7.15 4.69 -2.73
CA TYR A 48 -6.48 3.57 -3.39
C TYR A 48 -7.22 3.25 -4.69
N ALA A 49 -6.48 2.87 -5.72
CA ALA A 49 -7.07 2.34 -6.94
C ALA A 49 -6.34 1.09 -7.39
N GLY A 50 -7.10 0.12 -7.88
CA GLY A 50 -6.60 -1.13 -8.42
C GLY A 50 -7.35 -1.57 -9.66
N ILE A 51 -6.70 -2.44 -10.43
CA ILE A 51 -7.25 -3.01 -11.66
C ILE A 51 -7.03 -4.52 -11.68
N ILE A 52 -7.82 -5.21 -12.51
CA ILE A 52 -7.49 -6.55 -12.97
C ILE A 52 -6.97 -6.42 -14.40
N PHE A 53 -5.73 -6.85 -14.63
CA PHE A 53 -5.10 -6.86 -15.95
C PHE A 53 -4.59 -8.26 -16.26
N ALA A 54 -5.07 -8.86 -17.35
CA ALA A 54 -4.69 -10.23 -17.75
C ALA A 54 -4.81 -11.27 -16.61
N ASN A 55 -5.91 -11.22 -15.84
CA ASN A 55 -6.18 -12.03 -14.64
C ASN A 55 -5.28 -11.78 -13.43
N ASN A 56 -4.41 -10.76 -13.45
CA ASN A 56 -3.58 -10.36 -12.32
C ASN A 56 -4.11 -9.06 -11.69
N SER A 57 -4.16 -9.02 -10.36
CA SER A 57 -4.51 -7.81 -9.62
C SER A 57 -3.32 -6.86 -9.52
N ARG A 58 -3.55 -5.58 -9.84
CA ARG A 58 -2.54 -4.52 -9.75
C ARG A 58 -3.06 -3.34 -8.96
N ILE A 59 -2.21 -2.77 -8.12
CA ILE A 59 -2.40 -1.47 -7.49
C ILE A 59 -1.87 -0.41 -8.45
N ILE A 60 -2.73 0.53 -8.84
CA ILE A 60 -2.41 1.59 -9.81
C ILE A 60 -2.30 2.98 -9.18
N SER A 61 -2.82 3.15 -7.96
CA SER A 61 -2.75 4.40 -7.21
C SER A 61 -2.79 4.16 -5.71
N ILE A 62 -1.95 4.88 -4.97
CA ILE A 62 -2.01 4.97 -3.51
C ILE A 62 -1.88 6.43 -3.13
N MET A 63 -2.81 6.96 -2.33
CA MET A 63 -2.84 8.37 -1.90
C MET A 63 -2.72 9.35 -3.08
N ASN A 64 -3.42 9.06 -4.19
CA ASN A 64 -3.36 9.79 -5.46
C ASN A 64 -1.96 9.81 -6.13
N MET A 65 -1.01 9.03 -5.65
CA MET A 65 0.27 8.80 -6.30
C MET A 65 0.14 7.58 -7.21
N ARG A 66 0.32 7.82 -8.52
CA ARG A 66 0.35 6.74 -9.51
C ARG A 66 1.50 5.79 -9.20
N ILE A 67 1.19 4.51 -9.15
CA ILE A 67 2.13 3.41 -8.91
C ILE A 67 1.72 2.23 -9.80
N GLU A 68 2.57 1.22 -9.98
CA GLU A 68 2.20 0.00 -10.69
C GLU A 68 2.77 -1.21 -9.98
N GLY A 69 2.05 -1.71 -8.98
CA GLY A 69 2.50 -2.86 -8.18
C GLY A 69 1.56 -4.05 -8.31
N GLU A 70 2.11 -5.25 -8.55
CA GLU A 70 1.37 -6.49 -8.39
C GLU A 70 1.17 -6.80 -6.89
N ILE A 71 0.10 -7.51 -6.56
CA ILE A 71 -0.13 -7.98 -5.19
C ILE A 71 0.65 -9.29 -5.01
N SER A 72 1.59 -9.29 -4.06
CA SER A 72 2.49 -10.41 -3.81
C SER A 72 2.44 -10.83 -2.33
N PRO A 73 2.81 -12.07 -1.95
CA PRO A 73 2.64 -12.57 -0.58
C PRO A 73 3.44 -11.82 0.49
N ASN A 74 4.62 -11.31 0.14
CA ASN A 74 5.50 -10.57 1.04
C ASN A 74 5.73 -9.18 0.46
N MET A 75 5.05 -8.19 1.03
CA MET A 75 5.15 -6.82 0.56
C MET A 75 5.56 -5.87 1.68
N LEU A 76 6.21 -4.78 1.31
CA LEU A 76 6.55 -3.69 2.21
C LEU A 76 5.99 -2.38 1.66
N TYR A 77 5.10 -1.78 2.42
CA TYR A 77 4.57 -0.44 2.16
C TYR A 77 5.35 0.59 2.96
N ILE A 78 5.81 1.65 2.30
CA ILE A 78 6.50 2.76 2.93
C ILE A 78 5.89 4.07 2.43
N LEU A 79 5.48 4.94 3.35
CA LEU A 79 5.30 6.37 3.08
C LEU A 79 6.61 7.07 3.44
N ASN A 80 7.24 7.73 2.48
CA ASN A 80 8.55 8.35 2.67
C ASN A 80 8.57 9.81 2.19
N ASN A 81 9.52 10.58 2.74
CA ASN A 81 9.90 11.87 2.18
C ASN A 81 10.61 11.63 0.85
N ASP A 82 10.25 12.39 -0.17
CA ASP A 82 10.86 12.35 -1.49
C ASP A 82 12.17 13.14 -1.50
N LYS A 83 13.19 12.57 -0.84
CA LYS A 83 14.51 13.19 -0.63
C LYS A 83 15.65 12.26 -1.07
N PRO A 84 16.78 12.83 -1.52
CA PRO A 84 17.98 12.04 -1.83
C PRO A 84 18.41 11.14 -0.67
N GLY A 85 18.92 9.95 -1.00
CA GLY A 85 19.46 8.99 -0.03
C GLY A 85 18.46 7.98 0.54
N PHE A 86 17.14 8.21 0.40
CA PHE A 86 16.12 7.27 0.91
C PHE A 86 16.30 5.85 0.34
N ILE A 87 16.28 5.69 -0.98
CA ILE A 87 16.39 4.37 -1.64
C ILE A 87 17.71 3.67 -1.24
N GLY A 88 18.82 4.42 -1.18
CA GLY A 88 20.12 3.87 -0.78
C GLY A 88 20.15 3.40 0.67
N SER A 89 19.57 4.16 1.61
CA SER A 89 19.46 3.77 3.02
C SER A 89 18.59 2.53 3.22
N LEU A 90 17.45 2.47 2.51
CA LEU A 90 16.53 1.34 2.52
C LEU A 90 17.20 0.07 1.97
N GLY A 91 17.82 0.17 0.79
CA GLY A 91 18.51 -0.96 0.15
C GLY A 91 19.69 -1.46 0.98
N THR A 92 20.48 -0.55 1.57
CA THR A 92 21.58 -0.91 2.46
C THR A 92 21.09 -1.67 3.70
N LEU A 93 20.02 -1.19 4.34
CA LEU A 93 19.47 -1.84 5.52
C LEU A 93 18.95 -3.25 5.18
N LEU A 94 18.12 -3.39 4.15
CA LEU A 94 17.58 -4.69 3.73
C LEU A 94 18.70 -5.65 3.30
N GLY A 95 19.67 -5.17 2.53
CA GLY A 95 20.83 -5.96 2.12
C GLY A 95 21.69 -6.42 3.30
N SER A 96 21.89 -5.58 4.32
CA SER A 96 22.64 -5.96 5.54
C SER A 96 21.97 -7.08 6.34
N LYS A 97 20.65 -7.25 6.16
CA LYS A 97 19.83 -8.31 6.76
C LYS A 97 19.58 -9.47 5.79
N ASN A 98 20.26 -9.50 4.65
CA ASN A 98 20.12 -10.50 3.59
C ASN A 98 18.68 -10.66 3.10
N ILE A 99 17.99 -9.54 2.88
CA ILE A 99 16.64 -9.48 2.30
C ILE A 99 16.75 -8.96 0.88
N ASN A 100 16.30 -9.76 -0.09
CA ASN A 100 16.22 -9.37 -1.48
C ASN A 100 14.91 -8.63 -1.80
N ILE A 101 14.97 -7.71 -2.76
CA ILE A 101 13.83 -6.95 -3.29
C ILE A 101 13.54 -7.48 -4.69
N ALA A 102 12.42 -8.18 -4.87
CA ALA A 102 12.01 -8.70 -6.17
C ALA A 102 11.47 -7.59 -7.08
N ASN A 103 10.74 -6.64 -6.50
CA ASN A 103 10.17 -5.53 -7.24
C ASN A 103 10.11 -4.27 -6.36
N PHE A 104 10.32 -3.10 -6.98
CA PHE A 104 10.30 -1.81 -6.29
C PHE A 104 9.47 -0.82 -7.10
N ASN A 105 8.32 -0.43 -6.56
CA ASN A 105 7.43 0.54 -7.18
C ASN A 105 7.42 1.84 -6.37
N LEU A 106 7.66 2.97 -7.03
CA LEU A 106 7.68 4.30 -6.42
C LEU A 106 6.62 5.18 -7.06
N GLY A 107 5.64 5.62 -6.27
CA GLY A 107 4.69 6.67 -6.66
C GLY A 107 5.03 7.99 -5.97
N ARG A 108 5.01 9.11 -6.71
CA ARG A 108 5.22 10.46 -6.16
C ARG A 108 4.47 11.51 -6.97
N THR A 109 3.98 12.55 -6.31
CA THR A 109 3.35 13.72 -6.98
C THR A 109 4.29 14.91 -7.13
N GLY A 110 5.51 14.84 -6.59
CA GLY A 110 6.45 15.97 -6.53
C GLY A 110 6.16 16.97 -5.41
N LYS A 111 5.22 16.68 -4.51
CA LYS A 111 4.86 17.51 -3.35
C LYS A 111 5.65 17.18 -2.07
N GLY A 112 6.82 16.55 -2.21
CA GLY A 112 7.73 16.20 -1.10
C GLY A 112 7.46 14.85 -0.43
N GLU A 113 6.39 14.15 -0.79
CA GLU A 113 6.08 12.79 -0.34
C GLU A 113 6.08 11.80 -1.51
N ALA A 114 6.42 10.56 -1.18
CA ALA A 114 6.35 9.43 -2.07
C ALA A 114 5.84 8.19 -1.32
N VAL A 115 5.23 7.26 -2.05
CA VAL A 115 4.90 5.92 -1.60
C VAL A 115 5.81 4.94 -2.31
N SER A 116 6.48 4.10 -1.52
CA SER A 116 7.23 2.96 -2.01
C SER A 116 6.48 1.68 -1.67
N LEU A 117 6.26 0.83 -2.67
CA LEU A 117 5.65 -0.48 -2.52
C LEU A 117 6.63 -1.53 -3.08
N LEU A 118 7.15 -2.35 -2.19
CA LEU A 118 8.16 -3.35 -2.50
C LEU A 118 7.56 -4.74 -2.41
N GLU A 119 8.02 -5.61 -3.31
CA GLU A 119 7.91 -7.06 -3.18
C GLU A 119 9.23 -7.61 -2.66
N LEU A 120 9.16 -8.51 -1.69
CA LEU A 120 10.32 -9.10 -1.03
C LEU A 120 10.27 -10.62 -1.16
N ASP A 121 11.44 -11.26 -1.20
CA ASP A 121 11.51 -12.73 -1.27
C ASP A 121 11.07 -13.40 0.04
N GLN A 122 11.06 -12.65 1.14
CA GLN A 122 10.76 -13.15 2.48
C GLN A 122 9.97 -12.14 3.32
N TYR A 123 9.23 -12.67 4.30
CA TYR A 123 8.51 -11.85 5.27
C TYR A 123 9.48 -11.12 6.21
N LEU A 124 9.18 -9.86 6.52
CA LEU A 124 9.96 -9.07 7.47
C LEU A 124 9.47 -9.31 8.90
N ASN A 125 10.40 -9.72 9.78
CA ASN A 125 10.12 -9.75 11.20
C ASN A 125 10.08 -8.33 11.80
N ASP A 126 9.54 -8.23 13.02
CA ASP A 126 9.36 -6.94 13.69
C ASP A 126 10.69 -6.19 13.93
N SER A 127 11.80 -6.92 14.13
CA SER A 127 13.11 -6.27 14.30
C SER A 127 13.52 -5.47 13.07
N VAL A 128 13.33 -6.02 11.86
CA VAL A 128 13.66 -5.30 10.62
C VAL A 128 12.71 -4.11 10.40
N ILE A 129 11.42 -4.27 10.75
CA ILE A 129 10.45 -3.18 10.67
C ILE A 129 10.82 -2.04 11.62
N ASN A 130 11.27 -2.35 12.83
CA ASN A 130 11.73 -1.34 13.78
C ASN A 130 12.98 -0.61 13.26
N ASP A 131 13.97 -1.33 12.73
CA ASP A 131 15.17 -0.72 12.12
C ASP A 131 14.79 0.22 10.95
N LEU A 132 13.77 -0.14 10.16
CA LEU A 132 13.25 0.69 9.08
C LEU A 132 12.57 1.97 9.61
N GLN A 133 11.84 1.90 10.73
CA GLN A 133 11.18 3.06 11.32
C GLN A 133 12.17 4.13 11.79
N GLU A 134 13.41 3.76 12.10
CA GLU A 134 14.47 4.69 12.54
C GLU A 134 15.10 5.47 11.38
N LEU A 135 14.82 5.12 10.12
CA LEU A 135 15.35 5.86 8.97
C LEU A 135 14.67 7.24 8.83
N ASN A 136 15.47 8.31 8.86
CA ASN A 136 15.03 9.72 8.81
C ASN A 136 14.01 10.08 7.71
N ASN A 137 13.99 9.35 6.60
CA ASN A 137 13.12 9.63 5.46
C ASN A 137 11.83 8.81 5.45
N ILE A 138 11.60 7.92 6.42
CA ILE A 138 10.39 7.10 6.53
C ILE A 138 9.38 7.79 7.46
N LYS A 139 8.16 8.00 6.95
CA LYS A 139 7.03 8.49 7.74
C LYS A 139 6.19 7.34 8.29
N LYS A 140 6.03 6.29 7.49
CA LYS A 140 5.25 5.09 7.85
C LYS A 140 5.83 3.89 7.14
N VAL A 141 5.90 2.76 7.83
CA VAL A 141 6.29 1.47 7.25
C VAL A 141 5.36 0.38 7.75
N LYS A 142 4.93 -0.50 6.85
CA LYS A 142 4.06 -1.64 7.13
C LYS A 142 4.48 -2.83 6.29
N ALA A 143 4.78 -3.96 6.93
CA ALA A 143 4.77 -5.24 6.27
C ALA A 143 3.32 -5.61 5.91
N LEU A 144 3.10 -6.02 4.67
CA LEU A 144 1.83 -6.46 4.14
C LEU A 144 1.95 -7.94 3.75
N LYS A 145 0.89 -8.69 4.04
CA LYS A 145 0.76 -10.11 3.71
C LYS A 145 -0.64 -10.36 3.19
N PHE A 146 -0.72 -11.08 2.07
CA PHE A 146 -1.96 -11.40 1.38
C PHE A 146 -2.11 -12.91 1.24
#